data_AF-A0A849ZAA4-F1
#
_entry.id   AF-A0A849ZAA4-F1
#
_cell.length_a   1.000
_cell.length_b   1.000
_cell.length_c   1.000
_cell.angle_alpha   90.00
_cell.angle_beta   90.00
_cell.angle_gamma   90.00
#
_symmetry.space_group_name_H-M   'P 1'
#
loop_
_entity.id
_entity.type
_entity.pdbx_description
1 polymer ?
#
loop_
_entity_poly.entity_id
_entity_poly.type
_entity_poly.pdbx_seq_one_letter_code
_entity_poly.pdbx_strand_id
1 'polypeptide(L)'
;MCGGMYVKAVNKTQTKCFDGTKADECYVASIDHSPLGLSGTQSEEVMAAIREGRVLLSGEMVELDAPAGGFASLLTYKAFEAETGNTPTGTYYVVEPSGITCIKAPCPSLQARKINGTSIKQVTDVDFSSLGLTPEEEEAFISTIWEKNLVVSGKVSSVSSSIGTKKVLKPSEIFSTVEPIASQQLCQDDAACGEGMVCDHTECLSNCAPDMVCPAVCWGACVEGSAPSPQPGSCVASCGGSSPDDACYCDDVCEYYGDCCDDFAAVCAQ
;
A
#
# COMPACT_ATOMS: atom_id res chain seq x y z
N MET A 1 3.33 26.87 18.16
CA MET A 1 3.08 26.33 16.80
C MET A 1 3.53 24.89 16.83
N CYS A 2 2.60 23.93 16.91
CA CYS A 2 2.93 22.49 16.98
C CYS A 2 2.21 21.82 15.80
N GLY A 3 2.95 21.43 14.77
CA GLY A 3 2.40 20.78 13.59
C GLY A 3 3.17 21.09 12.31
N GLY A 4 2.81 20.37 11.25
CA GLY A 4 3.40 20.48 9.91
C GLY A 4 4.52 19.48 9.65
N MET A 5 4.91 19.40 8.38
CA MET A 5 5.89 18.45 7.85
C MET A 5 6.79 19.13 6.82
N TYR A 6 8.01 18.62 6.68
CA TYR A 6 8.89 19.01 5.60
C TYR A 6 8.79 18.00 4.48
N VAL A 7 8.50 18.47 3.27
CA VAL A 7 8.34 17.62 2.09
C VAL A 7 9.44 17.91 1.07
N LYS A 8 9.90 16.84 0.41
CA LYS A 8 10.97 16.90 -0.58
C LYS A 8 10.51 16.32 -1.91
N ALA A 9 10.71 17.08 -2.97
CA ALA A 9 10.48 16.59 -4.32
C ALA A 9 11.45 15.43 -4.63
N VAL A 10 10.88 14.24 -4.79
CA VAL A 10 11.59 13.02 -5.15
C VAL A 10 12.46 13.25 -6.39
N ASN A 11 13.68 12.71 -6.39
CA ASN A 11 14.68 12.83 -7.46
C ASN A 11 15.15 14.26 -7.80
N LYS A 12 14.84 15.26 -6.97
CA LYS A 12 15.33 16.63 -7.11
C LYS A 12 16.31 16.96 -5.99
N THR A 13 17.29 17.81 -6.32
CA THR A 13 18.19 18.40 -5.32
C THR A 13 17.44 19.43 -4.48
N GLN A 14 16.59 20.24 -5.12
CA GLN A 14 15.76 21.26 -4.46
C GLN A 14 14.29 21.10 -4.84
N THR A 15 13.44 21.41 -3.89
CA THR A 15 11.99 21.48 -3.97
C THR A 15 11.58 22.94 -4.18
N LYS A 16 10.66 23.20 -5.11
CA LYS A 16 10.05 24.53 -5.27
C LYS A 16 8.96 24.65 -4.22
N CYS A 17 9.11 25.58 -3.28
CA CYS A 17 8.15 25.81 -2.21
C CYS A 17 6.99 26.67 -2.69
N PHE A 18 5.92 26.73 -1.89
CA PHE A 18 4.71 27.50 -2.19
C PHE A 18 4.98 28.98 -2.44
N ASP A 19 5.91 29.59 -1.69
CA ASP A 19 6.36 30.98 -1.85
C ASP A 19 7.22 31.21 -3.12
N GLY A 20 7.44 30.17 -3.92
CA GLY A 20 8.25 30.20 -5.13
C GLY A 20 9.76 30.02 -4.91
N THR A 21 10.22 29.97 -3.66
CA THR A 21 11.63 29.72 -3.33
C THR A 21 12.02 28.28 -3.64
N LYS A 22 13.33 28.02 -3.68
CA LYS A 22 13.87 26.66 -3.82
C LYS A 22 14.70 26.33 -2.59
N ALA A 23 14.33 25.25 -1.91
CA ALA A 23 15.00 24.73 -0.73
C ALA A 23 15.18 23.22 -0.84
N ASP A 24 15.97 22.59 0.04
CA ASP A 24 16.14 21.13 0.02
C ASP A 24 14.82 20.41 0.36
N GLU A 25 14.02 21.03 1.23
CA GLU A 25 12.70 20.61 1.67
C GLU A 25 11.83 21.86 1.91
N CYS A 26 10.51 21.71 1.80
CA CYS A 26 9.55 22.78 2.00
C CYS A 26 8.61 22.44 3.15
N TYR A 27 8.37 23.40 4.04
CA TYR A 27 7.42 23.23 5.11
C TYR A 27 5.97 23.32 4.59
N VAL A 28 5.14 22.36 4.99
CA VAL A 28 3.69 22.39 4.82
C VAL A 28 3.04 22.28 6.20
N ALA A 29 2.04 23.13 6.47
CA ALA A 29 1.35 23.16 7.75
C ALA A 29 0.42 21.95 7.92
N SER A 30 -0.09 21.41 6.82
CA SER A 30 -0.98 20.25 6.78
C SER A 30 -0.81 19.46 5.48
N ILE A 31 -1.26 18.21 5.49
CA ILE A 31 -1.45 17.39 4.30
C ILE A 31 -2.94 17.15 4.17
N ASP A 32 -3.50 17.65 3.09
CA ASP A 32 -4.89 17.40 2.71
C ASP A 32 -4.93 16.13 1.85
N HIS A 33 -5.39 15.04 2.46
CA HIS A 33 -5.59 13.75 1.81
C HIS A 33 -7.06 13.51 1.43
N SER A 34 -7.94 14.50 1.55
CA SER A 34 -9.35 14.36 1.16
C SER A 34 -9.55 13.87 -0.28
N PRO A 35 -8.71 14.23 -1.29
CA PRO A 35 -8.88 13.70 -2.65
C PRO A 35 -8.52 12.22 -2.79
N LEU A 36 -7.81 11.63 -1.82
CA LEU A 36 -7.53 10.19 -1.80
C LEU A 36 -8.77 9.37 -1.44
N GLY A 37 -9.79 10.00 -0.83
CA GLY A 37 -11.01 9.30 -0.41
C GLY A 37 -10.82 8.29 0.73
N LEU A 38 -9.74 8.43 1.51
CA LEU A 38 -9.49 7.58 2.68
C LEU A 38 -10.47 7.91 3.81
N SER A 39 -10.89 6.91 4.57
CA SER A 39 -11.79 7.05 5.71
C SER A 39 -11.34 6.18 6.88
N GLY A 40 -11.92 6.38 8.08
CA GLY A 40 -11.70 5.50 9.22
C GLY A 40 -10.23 5.39 9.65
N THR A 41 -9.83 4.20 10.10
CA THR A 41 -8.47 3.86 10.51
C THR A 41 -7.50 3.93 9.35
N GLN A 42 -7.91 3.62 8.11
CA GLN A 42 -7.05 3.73 6.93
C GLN A 42 -6.46 5.14 6.78
N SER A 43 -7.28 6.17 7.00
CA SER A 43 -6.81 7.55 7.01
C SER A 43 -5.76 7.80 8.10
N GLU A 44 -5.94 7.23 9.29
CA GLU A 44 -5.02 7.40 10.41
C GLU A 44 -3.68 6.68 10.19
N GLU A 45 -3.73 5.46 9.66
CA GLU A 45 -2.57 4.61 9.33
C GLU A 45 -1.71 5.25 8.25
N VAL A 46 -2.32 5.69 7.14
CA VAL A 46 -1.61 6.39 6.07
C VAL A 46 -0.98 7.68 6.59
N MET A 47 -1.70 8.43 7.44
CA MET A 47 -1.14 9.63 8.06
C MET A 47 -0.02 9.32 9.06
N ALA A 48 -0.02 8.17 9.73
CA ALA A 48 1.10 7.72 10.55
C ALA A 48 2.32 7.37 9.67
N ALA A 49 2.12 6.58 8.61
CA ALA A 49 3.15 6.21 7.65
C ALA A 49 3.79 7.42 6.96
N ILE A 50 2.99 8.45 6.63
CA ILE A 50 3.47 9.73 6.11
C ILE A 50 4.44 10.40 7.10
N ARG A 51 4.10 10.45 8.38
CA ARG A 51 4.94 11.08 9.42
C ARG A 51 6.25 10.33 9.63
N GLU A 52 6.22 9.02 9.43
CA GLU A 52 7.40 8.14 9.47
C GLU A 52 8.27 8.25 8.21
N GLY A 53 7.79 8.94 7.16
CA GLY A 53 8.51 9.07 5.90
C GLY A 53 8.45 7.82 5.03
N ARG A 54 7.46 6.94 5.25
CA ARG A 54 7.25 5.70 4.48
C ARG A 54 6.35 5.87 3.26
N VAL A 55 5.81 7.07 3.03
CA VAL A 55 4.84 7.33 1.95
C VAL A 55 5.36 8.34 0.95
N LEU A 56 5.22 8.04 -0.34
CA LEU A 56 5.39 8.98 -1.44
C LEU A 56 4.05 9.61 -1.78
N LEU A 57 4.02 10.94 -1.85
CA LEU A 57 2.82 11.70 -2.16
C LEU A 57 2.95 12.35 -3.53
N SER A 58 1.91 12.22 -4.35
CA SER A 58 1.71 13.03 -5.55
C SER A 58 0.69 14.10 -5.21
N GLY A 59 1.08 15.36 -5.29
CA GLY A 59 0.23 16.46 -4.87
C GLY A 59 0.75 17.83 -5.29
N GLU A 60 0.05 18.86 -4.84
CA GLU A 60 0.37 20.27 -5.06
C GLU A 60 0.33 21.04 -3.74
N MET A 61 1.27 21.96 -3.55
CA MET A 61 1.23 22.88 -2.41
C MET A 61 0.27 24.02 -2.72
N VAL A 62 -0.79 24.14 -1.92
CA VAL A 62 -1.81 25.18 -2.05
C VAL A 62 -1.78 26.09 -0.83
N GLU A 63 -2.28 27.32 -0.97
CA GLU A 63 -2.38 28.25 0.15
C GLU A 63 -3.36 27.69 1.19
N LEU A 64 -2.96 27.70 2.47
CA LEU A 64 -3.85 27.38 3.57
C LEU A 64 -4.54 28.68 4.01
N ASP A 65 -5.88 28.69 3.95
CA ASP A 65 -6.69 29.80 4.45
C ASP A 65 -6.65 29.82 5.99
N ALA A 66 -5.61 30.43 6.53
CA ALA A 66 -5.35 30.54 7.96
C ALA A 66 -5.27 32.02 8.37
N PRO A 67 -5.74 32.40 9.59
CA PRO A 67 -5.76 33.80 10.04
C PRO A 67 -4.40 34.51 10.04
N ALA A 68 -3.31 33.75 10.08
CA ALA A 68 -1.94 34.27 10.06
C ALA A 68 -1.36 34.42 8.64
N GLY A 69 -2.01 33.87 7.60
CA GLY A 69 -1.52 33.82 6.22
C GLY A 69 -0.19 33.08 6.06
N GLY A 70 0.21 32.81 4.82
CA GLY A 70 1.58 32.42 4.49
C GLY A 70 1.99 30.98 4.80
N PHE A 71 1.05 30.08 5.11
CA PHE A 71 1.30 28.65 5.21
C PHE A 71 0.73 27.91 4.00
N ALA A 72 1.38 26.80 3.64
CA ALA A 72 0.90 25.92 2.57
C ALA A 72 0.33 24.62 3.15
N SER A 73 -0.73 24.10 2.52
CA SER A 73 -1.19 22.73 2.66
C SER A 73 -0.72 21.92 1.44
N LEU A 74 -0.36 20.65 1.62
CA LEU A 74 -0.13 19.75 0.48
C LEU A 74 -1.43 19.03 0.13
N LEU A 75 -2.06 19.43 -0.97
CA LEU A 75 -3.22 18.74 -1.54
C LEU A 75 -2.75 17.49 -2.27
N THR A 76 -3.15 16.33 -1.79
CA THR A 76 -2.64 15.02 -2.23
C THR A 76 -3.63 14.30 -3.13
N TYR A 77 -3.17 13.89 -4.31
CA TYR A 77 -3.97 13.18 -5.32
C TYR A 77 -3.66 11.68 -5.42
N LYS A 78 -2.45 11.27 -5.05
CA LYS A 78 -2.06 9.85 -4.92
C LYS A 78 -1.09 9.67 -3.77
N ALA A 79 -1.20 8.54 -3.08
CA ALA A 79 -0.24 8.11 -2.08
C ALA A 79 0.31 6.74 -2.46
N PHE A 80 1.59 6.52 -2.17
CA PHE A 80 2.25 5.22 -2.35
C PHE A 80 3.00 4.85 -1.09
N GLU A 81 2.63 3.77 -0.43
CA GLU A 81 3.22 3.33 0.83
C GLU A 81 4.33 2.29 0.59
N ALA A 82 5.40 2.36 1.37
CA ALA A 82 6.52 1.42 1.31
C ALA A 82 6.11 0.03 1.82
N GLU A 83 6.42 -1.00 1.02
CA GLU A 83 6.00 -2.38 1.29
C GLU A 83 7.01 -3.14 2.15
N THR A 84 8.30 -3.01 1.83
CA THR A 84 9.30 -3.92 2.40
C THR A 84 9.95 -3.38 3.68
N GLY A 85 9.68 -2.11 4.04
CA GLY A 85 10.28 -1.42 5.17
C GLY A 85 11.79 -1.17 5.02
N ASN A 86 12.34 -1.40 3.83
CA ASN A 86 13.73 -1.19 3.52
C ASN A 86 14.03 0.31 3.33
N THR A 87 15.26 0.72 3.63
CA THR A 87 15.65 2.13 3.41
C THR A 87 15.74 2.40 1.89
N PRO A 88 14.94 3.33 1.34
CA PRO A 88 14.97 3.61 -0.09
C PRO A 88 16.30 4.22 -0.53
N THR A 89 16.92 3.69 -1.58
CA THR A 89 18.18 4.20 -2.14
C THR A 89 18.13 4.37 -3.65
N GLY A 90 18.96 5.26 -4.18
CA GLY A 90 19.07 5.48 -5.62
C GLY A 90 17.98 6.40 -6.17
N THR A 91 17.45 6.06 -7.34
CA THR A 91 16.49 6.89 -8.07
C THR A 91 15.11 6.24 -7.99
N TYR A 92 14.09 7.07 -7.85
CA TYR A 92 12.70 6.62 -7.86
C TYR A 92 12.16 6.57 -9.29
N TYR A 93 11.50 5.47 -9.63
CA TYR A 93 10.94 5.22 -10.95
C TYR A 93 9.49 4.77 -10.84
N VAL A 94 8.70 5.11 -11.85
CA VAL A 94 7.52 4.34 -12.22
C VAL A 94 7.98 3.29 -13.22
N VAL A 95 7.71 2.04 -12.94
CA VAL A 95 7.96 0.89 -13.81
C VAL A 95 6.66 0.52 -14.47
N GLU A 96 6.66 0.50 -15.80
CA GLU A 96 5.47 0.28 -16.63
C GLU A 96 5.85 -0.54 -17.87
N PRO A 97 4.89 -1.23 -18.51
CA PRO A 97 5.12 -1.89 -19.79
C PRO A 97 5.60 -0.92 -20.86
N SER A 98 6.63 -1.29 -21.62
CA SER A 98 7.16 -0.43 -22.70
C SER A 98 6.32 -0.47 -23.98
N GLY A 99 5.35 -1.41 -24.06
CA GLY A 99 4.57 -1.69 -25.27
C GLY A 99 5.34 -2.47 -26.34
N ILE A 100 6.58 -2.89 -26.07
CA ILE A 100 7.39 -3.65 -27.02
C ILE A 100 7.01 -5.13 -26.98
N THR A 101 6.50 -5.66 -28.10
CA THR A 101 6.31 -7.11 -28.27
C THR A 101 7.64 -7.81 -28.53
N CYS A 102 8.03 -8.73 -27.64
CA CYS A 102 9.31 -9.43 -27.72
C CYS A 102 9.30 -10.56 -28.76
N ILE A 103 10.30 -10.55 -29.67
CA ILE A 103 10.52 -11.64 -30.64
C ILE A 103 11.81 -12.41 -30.31
N LYS A 104 12.87 -11.72 -29.85
CA LYS A 104 14.17 -12.31 -29.52
C LYS A 104 14.85 -11.56 -28.38
N ALA A 105 15.32 -12.29 -27.38
CA ALA A 105 15.99 -11.74 -26.21
C ALA A 105 17.36 -11.09 -26.54
N PRO A 106 17.83 -10.11 -25.75
CA PRO A 106 17.18 -9.48 -24.59
C PRO A 106 16.12 -8.44 -24.99
N CYS A 107 14.91 -8.58 -24.44
CA CYS A 107 13.76 -7.73 -24.79
C CYS A 107 13.46 -6.72 -23.68
N PRO A 108 13.48 -5.42 -23.97
CA PRO A 108 13.06 -4.41 -23.03
C PRO A 108 11.53 -4.27 -23.04
N SER A 109 10.82 -5.27 -22.53
CA SER A 109 9.34 -5.24 -22.42
C SER A 109 8.84 -4.27 -21.35
N LEU A 110 9.74 -3.74 -20.53
CA LEU A 110 9.47 -2.81 -19.45
C LEU A 110 10.26 -1.51 -19.64
N GLN A 111 9.75 -0.42 -19.08
CA GLN A 111 10.47 0.84 -18.99
C GLN A 111 10.38 1.44 -17.59
N ALA A 112 11.48 2.03 -17.15
CA ALA A 112 11.58 2.75 -15.89
C ALA A 112 11.62 4.26 -16.16
N ARG A 113 10.52 4.94 -15.86
CA ARG A 113 10.37 6.40 -16.00
C ARG A 113 10.73 7.09 -14.70
N LYS A 114 11.72 7.98 -14.75
CA LYS A 114 12.19 8.71 -13.56
C LYS A 114 11.10 9.65 -13.05
N ILE A 115 10.70 9.50 -11.79
CA ILE A 115 9.73 10.40 -11.14
C ILE A 115 10.30 11.84 -11.09
N ASN A 116 9.45 12.83 -11.34
CA ASN A 116 9.80 14.25 -11.45
C ASN A 116 10.90 14.55 -12.49
N GLY A 117 11.03 13.71 -13.52
CA GLY A 117 12.02 13.89 -14.59
C GLY A 117 11.49 13.45 -15.96
N THR A 118 12.31 13.64 -16.98
CA THR A 118 12.00 13.25 -18.37
C THR A 118 12.76 12.01 -18.81
N SER A 119 13.62 11.45 -17.96
CA SER A 119 14.43 10.28 -18.27
C SER A 119 13.58 9.02 -18.26
N ILE A 120 13.59 8.28 -19.36
CA ILE A 120 13.00 6.95 -19.48
C ILE A 120 14.13 5.96 -19.80
N LYS A 121 14.18 4.85 -19.09
CA LYS A 121 15.15 3.78 -19.32
C LYS A 121 14.41 2.51 -19.72
N GLN A 122 14.72 1.98 -20.89
CA GLN A 122 14.30 0.64 -21.28
C GLN A 122 15.01 -0.38 -20.39
N VAL A 123 14.24 -1.27 -19.75
CA VAL A 123 14.74 -2.30 -18.85
C VAL A 123 14.23 -3.66 -19.32
N THR A 124 15.12 -4.65 -19.29
CA THR A 124 14.83 -6.01 -19.73
C THR A 124 14.31 -6.87 -18.59
N ASP A 125 14.57 -6.47 -17.35
CA ASP A 125 14.26 -7.27 -16.17
C ASP A 125 14.18 -6.39 -14.92
N VAL A 126 13.44 -6.87 -13.92
CA VAL A 126 13.40 -6.31 -12.56
C VAL A 126 13.81 -7.41 -11.60
N ASP A 127 14.85 -7.14 -10.81
CA ASP A 127 15.44 -8.12 -9.90
C ASP A 127 15.14 -7.71 -8.45
N PHE A 128 14.17 -8.41 -7.85
CA PHE A 128 13.68 -8.17 -6.50
C PHE A 128 14.45 -8.93 -5.41
N SER A 129 15.45 -9.74 -5.78
CA SER A 129 16.16 -10.64 -4.86
C SER A 129 16.81 -9.95 -3.66
N SER A 130 17.06 -8.63 -3.74
CA SER A 130 17.61 -7.85 -2.63
C SER A 130 16.59 -7.38 -1.59
N LEU A 131 15.29 -7.64 -1.81
CA LEU A 131 14.21 -7.16 -0.94
C LEU A 131 13.78 -8.17 0.12
N GLY A 132 14.24 -9.43 0.03
CA GLY A 132 13.87 -10.48 0.98
C GLY A 132 12.45 -11.01 0.81
N LEU A 133 11.87 -10.85 -0.38
CA LEU A 133 10.54 -11.34 -0.73
C LEU A 133 10.54 -12.86 -0.97
N THR A 134 9.39 -13.47 -0.74
CA THR A 134 9.04 -14.82 -1.19
C THR A 134 8.82 -14.84 -2.71
N PRO A 135 9.00 -16.00 -3.37
CA PRO A 135 8.70 -16.13 -4.80
C PRO A 135 7.28 -15.68 -5.18
N GLU A 136 6.30 -15.96 -4.31
CA GLU A 136 4.91 -15.60 -4.49
C GLU A 136 4.71 -14.08 -4.49
N GLU A 137 5.33 -13.37 -3.54
CA GLU A 137 5.32 -11.90 -3.49
C GLU A 137 6.02 -11.28 -4.70
N GLU A 138 7.16 -11.85 -5.13
CA GLU A 138 7.85 -11.38 -6.34
C GLU A 138 6.94 -11.48 -7.58
N GLU A 139 6.23 -12.60 -7.75
CA GLU A 139 5.28 -12.78 -8.85
C GLU A 139 4.11 -11.79 -8.78
N ALA A 140 3.57 -11.51 -7.59
CA ALA A 140 2.52 -10.52 -7.39
C ALA A 140 2.96 -9.10 -7.80
N PHE A 141 4.18 -8.69 -7.44
CA PHE A 141 4.72 -7.40 -7.86
C PHE A 141 5.02 -7.34 -9.37
N ILE A 142 5.43 -8.46 -9.97
CA ILE A 142 5.55 -8.54 -11.43
C ILE A 142 4.18 -8.33 -12.09
N SER A 143 3.10 -8.95 -11.60
CA SER A 143 1.75 -8.74 -12.15
C SER A 143 1.31 -7.29 -12.02
N THR A 144 1.57 -6.69 -10.84
CA THR A 144 1.25 -5.28 -10.56
C THR A 144 1.86 -4.31 -11.58
N ILE A 145 3.09 -4.56 -12.05
CA ILE A 145 3.72 -3.75 -13.10
C ILE A 145 2.85 -3.70 -14.36
N TRP A 146 2.26 -4.82 -14.77
CA TRP A 146 1.47 -4.93 -15.99
C TRP A 146 0.04 -4.38 -15.85
N GLU A 147 -0.52 -4.42 -14.65
CA GLU A 147 -1.90 -4.00 -14.39
C GLU A 147 -2.01 -2.51 -14.08
N LYS A 148 -1.21 -2.00 -13.12
CA LYS A 148 -1.36 -0.65 -12.57
C LYS A 148 -0.07 0.16 -12.49
N ASN A 149 1.03 -0.39 -13.02
CA ASN A 149 2.40 0.11 -12.86
C ASN A 149 2.90 -0.02 -11.41
N LEU A 150 4.22 -0.01 -11.23
CA LEU A 150 4.84 -0.13 -9.90
C LEU A 150 5.76 1.05 -9.62
N VAL A 151 5.66 1.64 -8.44
CA VAL A 151 6.61 2.66 -7.99
C VAL A 151 7.73 1.98 -7.21
N VAL A 152 8.98 2.24 -7.57
CA VAL A 152 10.14 1.66 -6.90
C VAL A 152 11.25 2.69 -6.71
N SER A 153 12.05 2.52 -5.67
CA SER A 153 13.37 3.16 -5.58
C SER A 153 14.44 2.14 -5.96
N GLY A 154 15.50 2.55 -6.67
CA GLY A 154 16.59 1.62 -6.95
C GLY A 154 17.60 2.08 -7.99
N LYS A 155 18.36 1.11 -8.52
CA LYS A 155 19.43 1.34 -9.51
C LYS A 155 19.23 0.47 -10.74
N VAL A 156 19.39 1.08 -11.92
CA VAL A 156 19.44 0.35 -13.19
C VAL A 156 20.89 0.03 -13.52
N SER A 157 21.20 -1.26 -13.69
CA SER A 157 22.53 -1.78 -14.01
C SER A 157 22.51 -2.46 -15.38
N SER A 158 23.66 -2.46 -16.07
CA SER A 158 23.84 -3.20 -17.32
C SER A 158 24.67 -4.45 -17.07
N VAL A 159 24.15 -5.60 -17.49
CA VAL A 159 24.80 -6.91 -17.36
C VAL A 159 25.05 -7.47 -18.75
N SER A 160 26.32 -7.70 -19.09
CA SER A 160 26.70 -8.32 -20.36
C SER A 160 26.42 -9.82 -20.31
N SER A 161 25.78 -10.35 -21.34
CA SER A 161 25.55 -11.78 -21.52
C SER A 161 25.93 -12.21 -22.94
N SER A 162 26.03 -13.53 -23.17
CA SER A 162 26.33 -14.12 -24.48
C SER A 162 25.32 -13.77 -25.57
N ILE A 163 24.12 -13.32 -25.18
CA ILE A 163 23.02 -12.94 -26.10
C ILE A 163 22.82 -11.42 -26.21
N GLY A 164 23.65 -10.61 -25.54
CA GLY A 164 23.58 -9.15 -25.55
C GLY A 164 23.64 -8.52 -24.16
N THR A 165 23.45 -7.21 -24.09
CA THR A 165 23.43 -6.46 -22.82
C THR A 165 22.01 -6.43 -22.24
N LYS A 166 21.83 -7.00 -21.05
CA LYS A 166 20.61 -6.86 -20.25
C LYS A 166 20.68 -5.57 -19.43
N LYS A 167 19.56 -4.86 -19.31
CA LYS A 167 19.40 -3.72 -18.41
C LYS A 167 18.45 -4.14 -17.30
N VAL A 168 19.00 -4.36 -16.11
CA VAL A 168 18.26 -4.87 -14.96
C VAL A 168 18.04 -3.72 -13.97
N LEU A 169 16.79 -3.50 -13.60
CA LEU A 169 16.45 -2.62 -12.47
C LEU A 169 16.51 -3.46 -11.19
N LYS A 170 17.31 -3.01 -10.22
CA LYS A 170 17.38 -3.60 -8.88
C LYS A 170 16.72 -2.63 -7.89
N PRO A 171 15.48 -2.88 -7.48
CA PRO A 171 14.81 -2.08 -6.46
C PRO A 171 15.49 -2.23 -5.09
N SER A 172 15.47 -1.15 -4.32
CA SER A 172 15.79 -1.15 -2.88
C SER A 172 14.56 -0.96 -2.01
N GLU A 173 13.45 -0.50 -2.58
CA GLU A 173 12.13 -0.43 -1.94
C GLU A 173 11.05 -0.42 -3.04
N ILE A 174 9.90 -1.01 -2.72
CA ILE A 174 8.67 -1.01 -3.51
C ILE A 174 7.65 -0.13 -2.81
N PHE A 175 6.88 0.63 -3.59
CA PHE A 175 5.78 1.43 -3.08
C PHE A 175 4.48 1.05 -3.80
N SER A 176 3.51 0.52 -3.06
CA SER A 176 2.18 0.22 -3.60
C SER A 176 1.28 1.43 -3.53
N THR A 177 0.33 1.50 -4.45
CA THR A 177 -0.66 2.57 -4.45
C THR A 177 -1.63 2.36 -3.29
N VAL A 178 -1.84 3.40 -2.49
CA VAL A 178 -2.88 3.42 -1.47
C VAL A 178 -4.22 3.69 -2.17
N GLU A 179 -5.09 2.69 -2.17
CA GLU A 179 -6.43 2.78 -2.74
C GLU A 179 -7.46 2.93 -1.60
N PRO A 180 -8.47 3.80 -1.75
CA PRO A 180 -9.48 3.99 -0.70
C PRO A 180 -10.28 2.72 -0.48
N ILE A 181 -10.67 2.43 0.76
CA ILE A 181 -11.54 1.28 1.09
C ILE A 181 -12.84 1.28 0.26
N ALA A 182 -13.40 2.45 -0.07
CA ALA A 182 -14.58 2.55 -0.93
C ALA A 182 -14.37 2.02 -2.37
N SER A 183 -13.12 1.86 -2.80
CA SER A 183 -12.75 1.20 -4.06
C SER A 183 -12.44 -0.30 -3.89
N GLN A 184 -12.30 -0.76 -2.65
CA GLN A 184 -12.17 -2.17 -2.31
C GLN A 184 -13.56 -2.83 -2.32
N GLN A 185 -13.60 -4.11 -2.69
CA GLN A 185 -14.83 -4.88 -2.67
C GLN A 185 -15.28 -5.05 -1.22
N LEU A 186 -16.46 -4.52 -0.89
CA LEU A 186 -17.08 -4.75 0.41
C LEU A 186 -17.63 -6.18 0.47
N CYS A 187 -17.55 -6.79 1.64
CA CYS A 187 -17.93 -8.17 1.87
C CYS A 187 -18.71 -8.30 3.20
N GLN A 188 -19.47 -9.39 3.33
CA GLN A 188 -20.07 -9.82 4.60
C GLN A 188 -19.45 -11.11 5.11
N ASP A 189 -18.76 -11.83 4.22
CA ASP A 189 -18.11 -13.09 4.47
C ASP A 189 -16.99 -13.28 3.44
N ASP A 190 -16.11 -14.26 3.69
CA ASP A 190 -14.99 -14.59 2.81
C ASP A 190 -15.44 -15.06 1.43
N ALA A 191 -16.64 -15.63 1.30
CA ALA A 191 -17.16 -16.08 0.00
C ALA A 191 -17.49 -14.90 -0.94
N ALA A 192 -17.73 -13.72 -0.37
CA ALA A 192 -17.86 -12.47 -1.13
C ALA A 192 -16.50 -11.93 -1.62
N CYS A 193 -15.38 -12.44 -1.12
CA CYS A 193 -14.03 -12.06 -1.53
C CYS A 193 -13.47 -13.14 -2.47
N GLY A 194 -12.97 -12.75 -3.64
CA GLY A 194 -12.46 -13.71 -4.63
C GLY A 194 -11.34 -14.62 -4.08
N GLU A 195 -10.92 -15.61 -4.86
CA GLU A 195 -9.85 -16.52 -4.43
C GLU A 195 -8.60 -15.77 -3.90
N GLY A 196 -8.14 -16.14 -2.70
CA GLY A 196 -6.96 -15.53 -2.05
C GLY A 196 -7.25 -14.28 -1.21
N MET A 197 -8.52 -13.89 -1.10
CA MET A 197 -8.95 -12.73 -0.32
C MET A 197 -9.83 -13.18 0.85
N VAL A 198 -9.76 -12.45 1.96
CA VAL A 198 -10.63 -12.65 3.14
C VAL A 198 -11.37 -11.38 3.48
N CYS A 199 -12.50 -11.52 4.15
CA CYS A 199 -13.35 -10.41 4.54
C CYS A 199 -12.92 -9.87 5.90
N ASP A 200 -12.18 -8.76 5.88
CA ASP A 200 -11.74 -8.08 7.09
C ASP A 200 -12.84 -7.18 7.67
N HIS A 201 -13.37 -7.59 8.83
CA HIS A 201 -14.38 -6.84 9.60
C HIS A 201 -13.78 -5.99 10.73
N THR A 202 -12.46 -5.81 10.78
CA THR A 202 -11.78 -4.97 11.79
C THR A 202 -12.35 -3.56 11.80
N GLU A 203 -12.68 -3.04 10.61
CA GLU A 203 -13.51 -1.85 10.47
C GLU A 203 -14.93 -2.22 10.06
N CYS A 204 -15.92 -1.66 10.76
CA CYS A 204 -17.30 -1.84 10.40
C CYS A 204 -17.72 -0.83 9.33
N LEU A 205 -17.72 -1.25 8.08
CA LEU A 205 -17.99 -0.40 6.91
C LEU A 205 -19.47 -0.42 6.54
N SER A 206 -19.91 0.62 5.82
CA SER A 206 -21.27 0.73 5.29
C SER A 206 -21.28 0.71 3.76
N ASN A 207 -22.02 -0.22 3.16
CA ASN A 207 -22.23 -0.28 1.70
C ASN A 207 -23.38 0.63 1.22
N CYS A 208 -23.51 1.84 1.77
CA CYS A 208 -24.60 2.74 1.42
C CYS A 208 -24.11 3.95 0.64
N ALA A 209 -25.01 4.49 -0.19
CA ALA A 209 -24.83 5.81 -0.76
C ALA A 209 -24.85 6.90 0.34
N PRO A 210 -24.15 8.05 0.15
CA PRO A 210 -23.97 9.09 1.16
C PRO A 210 -25.26 9.69 1.76
N ASP A 211 -26.41 9.53 1.11
CA ASP A 211 -27.70 10.14 1.50
C ASP A 211 -28.74 9.12 1.99
N MET A 212 -28.34 7.88 2.25
CA MET A 212 -29.25 6.80 2.65
C MET A 212 -29.07 6.45 4.14
N VAL A 213 -30.18 6.19 4.84
CA VAL A 213 -30.12 5.57 6.18
C VAL A 213 -29.75 4.10 6.00
N CYS A 214 -28.58 3.72 6.50
CA CYS A 214 -28.11 2.35 6.40
C CYS A 214 -28.80 1.40 7.37
N PRO A 215 -29.10 0.17 6.95
CA PRO A 215 -29.25 -0.92 7.92
C PRO A 215 -27.91 -1.09 8.65
N ALA A 216 -27.95 -1.41 9.95
CA ALA A 216 -26.78 -1.63 10.79
C ALA A 216 -26.11 -2.99 10.49
N VAL A 217 -25.84 -3.24 9.21
CA VAL A 217 -25.09 -4.40 8.74
C VAL A 217 -23.65 -3.96 8.61
N CYS A 218 -22.79 -4.64 9.35
CA CYS A 218 -21.35 -4.46 9.26
C CYS A 218 -20.86 -5.07 7.97
N TRP A 219 -20.26 -4.28 7.09
CA TRP A 219 -19.54 -4.81 5.94
C TRP A 219 -18.05 -4.77 6.26
N GLY A 220 -17.34 -5.85 5.96
CA GLY A 220 -15.89 -5.87 5.90
C GLY A 220 -15.37 -5.40 4.55
N ALA A 221 -14.05 -5.27 4.43
CA ALA A 221 -13.37 -5.07 3.16
C ALA A 221 -12.65 -6.36 2.75
N CYS A 222 -12.70 -6.70 1.46
CA CYS A 222 -11.88 -7.78 0.94
C CYS A 222 -10.41 -7.36 0.93
N VAL A 223 -9.60 -8.04 1.73
CA VAL A 223 -8.14 -7.84 1.83
C VAL A 223 -7.40 -9.08 1.35
N GLU A 224 -6.19 -8.90 0.82
CA GLU A 224 -5.30 -10.02 0.51
C GLU A 224 -4.87 -10.68 1.82
N GLY A 225 -5.12 -11.98 1.96
CA GLY A 225 -4.75 -12.69 3.19
C GLY A 225 -5.31 -14.09 3.27
N SER A 226 -4.64 -14.91 4.08
CA SER A 226 -5.21 -16.11 4.66
C SER A 226 -5.99 -15.73 5.91
N ALA A 227 -7.10 -16.42 6.21
CA ALA A 227 -7.92 -16.21 7.41
C ALA A 227 -7.05 -15.98 8.65
N PRO A 228 -7.46 -15.09 9.59
CA PRO A 228 -6.65 -14.73 10.75
C PRO A 228 -6.12 -15.99 11.42
N SER A 229 -4.83 -15.98 11.75
CA SER A 229 -4.23 -17.12 12.44
C SER A 229 -5.01 -17.34 13.74
N PRO A 230 -5.41 -18.58 14.04
CA PRO A 230 -6.11 -18.88 15.27
C PRO A 230 -5.36 -18.32 16.49
N GLN A 231 -6.12 -17.88 17.49
CA GLN A 231 -5.57 -17.27 18.69
C GLN A 231 -5.04 -18.35 19.64
N PRO A 232 -3.91 -18.11 20.33
CA PRO A 232 -3.34 -19.07 21.27
C PRO A 232 -4.33 -19.35 22.40
N GLY A 233 -4.69 -20.62 22.58
CA GLY A 233 -5.63 -21.07 23.60
C GLY A 233 -6.27 -22.41 23.21
N SER A 234 -7.26 -22.87 23.98
CA SER A 234 -7.91 -24.16 23.72
C SER A 234 -9.40 -24.16 24.05
N CYS A 235 -10.17 -24.77 23.15
CA CYS A 235 -11.60 -25.00 23.27
C CYS A 235 -11.97 -26.27 24.01
N VAL A 236 -11.00 -27.03 24.53
CA VAL A 236 -11.27 -28.22 25.35
C VAL A 236 -12.18 -27.84 26.53
N ALA A 237 -13.37 -28.44 26.55
CA ALA A 237 -14.43 -28.19 27.53
C ALA A 237 -14.99 -26.75 27.57
N SER A 238 -14.74 -25.95 26.52
CA SER A 238 -15.13 -24.53 26.46
C SER A 238 -16.00 -24.18 25.24
N CYS A 239 -16.48 -25.18 24.48
CA CYS A 239 -17.37 -24.94 23.34
C CYS A 239 -18.63 -24.13 23.73
N GLY A 240 -18.92 -23.11 22.94
CA GLY A 240 -20.00 -22.14 23.18
C GLY A 240 -19.63 -20.95 24.07
N GLY A 241 -18.35 -20.76 24.44
CA GLY A 241 -17.90 -19.68 25.31
C GLY A 241 -16.43 -19.28 25.10
N SER A 242 -15.84 -18.54 26.05
CA SER A 242 -14.41 -18.19 26.02
C SER A 242 -13.53 -19.33 26.50
N SER A 243 -12.27 -19.33 26.05
CA SER A 243 -11.24 -20.25 26.55
C SER A 243 -10.98 -20.02 28.05
N PRO A 244 -10.44 -21.01 28.79
CA PRO A 244 -10.22 -20.90 30.23
C PRO A 244 -9.26 -19.77 30.66
N ASP A 245 -8.44 -19.28 29.74
CA ASP A 245 -7.49 -18.18 29.90
C ASP A 245 -7.98 -16.86 29.28
N ASP A 246 -9.22 -16.81 28.77
CA ASP A 246 -9.83 -15.67 28.08
C ASP A 246 -8.98 -15.15 26.91
N ALA A 247 -8.15 -16.00 26.30
CA ALA A 247 -7.26 -15.66 25.20
C ALA A 247 -7.95 -15.79 23.82
N CYS A 248 -9.02 -16.58 23.73
CA CYS A 248 -9.76 -16.85 22.50
C CYS A 248 -11.21 -17.28 22.78
N TYR A 249 -12.04 -17.35 21.75
CA TYR A 249 -13.43 -17.77 21.83
C TYR A 249 -13.66 -19.11 21.11
N CYS A 250 -14.67 -19.81 21.59
CA CYS A 250 -15.06 -21.16 21.15
C CYS A 250 -16.56 -21.24 20.85
N ASP A 251 -17.19 -20.10 20.55
CA ASP A 251 -18.58 -20.01 20.17
C ASP A 251 -18.76 -20.03 18.65
N ASP A 252 -20.01 -20.15 18.19
CA ASP A 252 -20.34 -20.29 16.77
C ASP A 252 -20.09 -19.00 15.96
N VAL A 253 -19.68 -17.90 16.60
CA VAL A 253 -19.37 -16.62 15.95
C VAL A 253 -17.89 -16.26 16.03
N CYS A 254 -17.04 -17.11 16.63
CA CYS A 254 -15.61 -16.79 16.76
C CYS A 254 -14.92 -16.66 15.40
N GLU A 255 -15.37 -17.41 14.38
CA GLU A 255 -14.80 -17.33 13.02
C GLU A 255 -15.11 -15.97 12.39
N TYR A 256 -16.29 -15.43 12.69
CA TYR A 256 -16.71 -14.10 12.26
C TYR A 256 -15.89 -12.98 12.94
N TYR A 257 -15.53 -13.15 14.22
CA TYR A 257 -14.71 -12.19 14.94
C TYR A 257 -13.19 -12.40 14.80
N GLY A 258 -12.76 -13.50 14.16
CA GLY A 258 -11.35 -13.83 13.99
C GLY A 258 -10.64 -14.16 15.30
N ASP A 259 -11.39 -14.57 16.33
CA ASP A 259 -10.89 -14.81 17.68
C ASP A 259 -11.00 -16.28 18.13
N CYS A 260 -11.24 -17.19 17.18
CA CYS A 260 -11.26 -18.62 17.47
C CYS A 260 -9.92 -19.13 18.02
N CYS A 261 -9.99 -20.07 18.96
CA CYS A 261 -8.82 -20.81 19.40
C CYS A 261 -8.27 -21.74 18.30
N ASP A 262 -6.96 -22.03 18.37
CA ASP A 262 -6.23 -22.96 17.49
C ASP A 262 -6.92 -24.31 17.26
N ASP A 263 -7.62 -24.83 18.26
CA ASP A 263 -8.25 -26.15 18.23
C ASP A 263 -9.77 -26.11 18.08
N PHE A 264 -10.39 -24.95 17.82
CA PHE A 264 -11.84 -24.79 17.71
C PHE A 264 -12.48 -25.78 16.73
N ALA A 265 -11.98 -25.82 15.48
CA ALA A 265 -12.50 -26.73 14.46
C ALA A 265 -12.33 -28.22 14.82
N ALA A 266 -11.28 -28.57 15.59
CA ALA A 266 -11.04 -29.94 16.00
C ALA A 266 -11.90 -30.37 17.20
N VAL A 267 -12.24 -29.42 18.08
CA VAL A 267 -12.89 -29.68 19.36
C VAL A 267 -14.40 -29.42 19.32
N CYS A 268 -14.84 -28.37 18.64
CA CYS A 268 -16.22 -27.86 18.70
C CYS A 268 -17.02 -27.97 17.39
N ALA A 269 -16.37 -28.12 16.23
CA ALA A 269 -17.07 -28.22 14.93
C ALA A 269 -17.68 -29.61 14.63
N GLN A 270 -18.23 -30.29 15.65
CA GLN A 270 -18.92 -31.59 15.53
C GLN A 270 -20.45 -31.49 15.59
#